data_AF-A0A847F5T7-F1
#
_entry.id   AF-A0A847F5T7-F1
#
_cell.length_a   1.000
_cell.length_b   1.000
_cell.length_c   1.000
_cell.angle_alpha   90.00
_cell.angle_beta   90.00
_cell.angle_gamma   90.00
#
_symmetry.space_group_name_H-M   'P 1'
#
loop_
_entity.id
_entity.type
_entity.pdbx_description
1 polymer ?
#
loop_
_entity_poly.entity_id
_entity_poly.type
_entity_poly.pdbx_seq_one_letter_code
_entity_poly.pdbx_strand_id
1 'polypeptide(L)'
;YQRVLKRGDRDLRVEVGPPEASEAKVALYNKHLETRGLSSNGTRTDLQGYRHFLVESCCESFELRYYHGDQLIGVAITDRGAESLSAVYCYYDTDYSRYSLGTYSILKQLQLCRSWGMRFLYLGLYVDECEAMAYKARFFPHERLIRGSWRRFETP
;
A
#
# COMPACT_ATOMS: atom_id res chain seq x y z
N TYR A 1 12.81 -1.45 10.32
CA TYR A 1 12.27 -2.14 9.12
C TYR A 1 12.67 -3.60 8.97
N GLN A 2 13.94 -4.00 9.19
CA GLN A 2 14.40 -5.39 8.97
C GLN A 2 13.57 -6.46 9.69
N ARG A 3 13.14 -6.22 10.94
CA ARG A 3 12.29 -7.15 11.70
C ARG A 3 10.92 -7.38 11.05
N VAL A 4 10.30 -6.34 10.50
CA VAL A 4 9.00 -6.42 9.82
C VAL A 4 9.15 -7.25 8.55
N LEU A 5 10.17 -6.94 7.73
CA LEU A 5 10.45 -7.65 6.48
C LEU A 5 10.73 -9.13 6.74
N LYS A 6 11.65 -9.45 7.66
CA LYS A 6 12.00 -10.85 8.00
C LYS A 6 10.80 -11.66 8.49
N ARG A 7 9.93 -11.05 9.29
CA ARG A 7 8.71 -11.71 9.78
C ARG A 7 7.69 -11.94 8.66
N GLY A 8 7.47 -10.92 7.82
CA GLY A 8 6.56 -11.02 6.68
C GLY A 8 7.05 -12.04 5.66
N ASP A 9 8.32 -11.99 5.24
CA ASP A 9 8.89 -12.91 4.25
C ASP A 9 8.89 -14.38 4.74
N ARG A 10 8.88 -14.61 6.06
CA ARG A 10 8.80 -15.96 6.64
C ARG A 10 7.39 -16.54 6.59
N ASP A 11 6.39 -15.74 6.92
CA ASP A 11 5.03 -16.23 7.21
C ASP A 11 4.02 -15.89 6.10
N LEU A 12 4.35 -14.95 5.21
CA LEU A 12 3.44 -14.41 4.20
C LEU A 12 3.91 -14.72 2.79
N ARG A 13 2.96 -15.13 1.96
CA ARG A 13 3.15 -15.27 0.52
C ARG A 13 2.69 -14.01 -0.17
N VAL A 14 3.51 -13.50 -1.09
CA VAL A 14 3.22 -12.27 -1.85
C VAL A 14 3.07 -12.64 -3.32
N GLU A 15 1.95 -12.27 -3.92
CA GLU A 15 1.71 -12.43 -5.34
C GLU A 15 1.51 -11.08 -6.01
N VAL A 16 2.06 -10.92 -7.20
CA VAL A 16 1.88 -9.74 -8.04
C VAL A 16 1.00 -10.11 -9.22
N GLY A 17 0.05 -9.25 -9.58
CA GLY A 17 -0.84 -9.48 -10.72
C GLY A 17 -1.64 -8.24 -11.11
N PRO A 18 -2.47 -8.35 -12.17
CA PRO A 18 -3.36 -7.25 -12.54
C PRO A 18 -4.36 -6.96 -11.42
N PRO A 19 -4.84 -5.70 -11.30
CA PRO A 19 -5.91 -5.38 -10.38
C PRO A 19 -7.17 -6.14 -10.80
N GLU A 20 -7.79 -6.82 -9.85
CA GLU A 20 -8.99 -7.63 -10.10
C GLU A 20 -10.01 -7.40 -8.99
N ALA A 21 -11.28 -7.30 -9.35
CA ALA A 21 -12.34 -7.24 -8.36
C ALA A 21 -12.88 -8.64 -8.07
N SER A 22 -13.06 -8.93 -6.78
CA SER A 22 -13.68 -10.16 -6.29
C SER A 22 -14.43 -9.87 -4.99
N GLU A 23 -15.42 -10.69 -4.68
CA GLU A 23 -16.18 -10.58 -3.42
C GLU A 23 -15.26 -10.65 -2.18
N ALA A 24 -14.23 -11.50 -2.22
CA ALA A 24 -13.26 -11.62 -1.14
C ALA A 24 -12.49 -10.31 -0.89
N LYS A 25 -12.10 -9.61 -1.97
CA LYS A 25 -11.41 -8.32 -1.86
C LYS A 25 -12.33 -7.20 -1.39
N VAL A 26 -13.58 -7.18 -1.86
CA VAL A 26 -14.61 -6.22 -1.42
C VAL A 26 -14.88 -6.40 0.08
N ALA A 27 -15.06 -7.63 0.55
CA ALA A 27 -15.25 -7.93 1.96
C ALA A 27 -14.05 -7.48 2.82
N LEU A 28 -12.83 -7.79 2.36
CA LEU A 28 -11.59 -7.38 3.04
C LEU A 28 -11.43 -5.85 3.07
N TYR A 29 -11.75 -5.16 1.98
CA TYR A 29 -11.71 -3.71 1.88
C TYR A 29 -12.71 -3.05 2.84
N ASN A 30 -13.97 -3.50 2.84
CA ASN A 30 -14.98 -2.99 3.77
C ASN A 30 -14.60 -3.26 5.23
N LYS A 31 -14.11 -4.46 5.56
CA LYS A 31 -13.60 -4.78 6.90
C LYS A 31 -12.49 -3.82 7.32
N HIS A 32 -11.54 -3.55 6.42
CA HIS A 32 -10.45 -2.60 6.67
C HIS A 32 -10.98 -1.20 6.97
N LEU A 33 -11.92 -0.69 6.16
CA LEU A 33 -12.48 0.64 6.38
C LEU A 33 -13.21 0.75 7.72
N GLU A 34 -14.03 -0.24 8.07
CA GLU A 34 -14.79 -0.26 9.32
C GLU A 34 -13.87 -0.31 10.54
N THR A 35 -12.95 -1.27 10.57
CA THR A 35 -12.03 -1.47 11.71
C THR A 35 -11.08 -0.31 11.93
N ARG A 36 -10.82 0.49 10.89
CA ARG A 36 -9.95 1.66 10.94
C ARG A 36 -10.71 2.98 11.10
N GLY A 37 -12.05 2.95 11.15
CA GLY A 37 -12.87 4.17 11.21
C GLY A 37 -12.77 5.05 9.96
N LEU A 38 -12.50 4.46 8.80
CA LEU A 38 -12.35 5.13 7.51
C LEU A 38 -13.61 5.04 6.65
N SER A 39 -14.66 4.37 7.11
CA SER A 39 -15.93 4.28 6.37
C SER A 39 -16.67 5.62 6.41
N SER A 40 -17.15 6.08 5.25
CA SER A 40 -17.99 7.27 5.16
C SER A 40 -19.39 6.95 5.68
N ASN A 41 -19.70 7.37 6.92
CA ASN A 41 -20.99 7.14 7.59
C ASN A 41 -21.42 5.66 7.61
N GLY A 42 -20.46 4.72 7.70
CA GLY A 42 -20.76 3.28 7.70
C GLY A 42 -21.17 2.70 6.34
N THR A 43 -21.05 3.47 5.25
CA THR A 43 -21.37 2.98 3.90
C THR A 43 -20.34 1.95 3.45
N ARG A 44 -20.82 0.78 3.04
CA ARG A 44 -20.01 -0.27 2.40
C ARG A 44 -19.95 -0.04 0.90
N THR A 45 -18.81 -0.38 0.30
CA THR A 45 -18.69 -0.47 -1.15
C THR A 45 -19.17 -1.84 -1.65
N ASP A 46 -19.76 -1.87 -2.83
CA ASP A 46 -20.08 -3.11 -3.54
C ASP A 46 -18.98 -3.45 -4.57
N LEU A 47 -19.17 -4.52 -5.33
CA LEU A 47 -18.21 -4.95 -6.35
C LEU A 47 -17.97 -3.88 -7.43
N GLN A 48 -19.00 -3.11 -7.80
CA GLN A 48 -18.89 -2.07 -8.82
C GLN A 48 -18.13 -0.85 -8.30
N GLY A 49 -18.46 -0.39 -7.09
CA GLY A 49 -17.73 0.68 -6.42
C GLY A 49 -16.26 0.33 -6.21
N TYR A 50 -15.97 -0.91 -5.80
CA TYR A 50 -14.60 -1.41 -5.69
C TYR A 50 -13.88 -1.38 -7.05
N ARG A 51 -14.52 -1.88 -8.13
CA ARG A 51 -13.93 -1.88 -9.49
C ARG A 51 -13.56 -0.47 -9.92
N HIS A 52 -14.52 0.44 -9.81
CA HIS A 52 -14.34 1.82 -10.24
C HIS A 52 -13.20 2.52 -9.46
N PHE A 53 -13.08 2.22 -8.17
CA PHE A 53 -12.09 2.88 -7.32
C PHE A 53 -10.68 2.28 -7.39
N LEU A 54 -10.55 0.94 -7.50
CA LEU A 54 -9.27 0.24 -7.30
C LEU A 54 -8.81 -0.60 -8.49
N VAL A 55 -9.63 -0.77 -9.52
CA VAL A 55 -9.32 -1.62 -10.69
C VAL A 55 -9.22 -0.80 -11.97
N GLU A 56 -10.19 0.08 -12.20
CA GLU A 56 -10.19 0.95 -13.37
C GLU A 56 -9.13 2.04 -13.22
N SER A 57 -8.17 2.08 -14.14
CA SER A 57 -7.05 3.02 -14.12
C SER A 57 -6.67 3.44 -15.52
N CYS A 58 -6.24 4.69 -15.68
CA CYS A 58 -5.61 5.19 -16.91
C CYS A 58 -4.08 4.98 -16.92
N CYS A 59 -3.53 4.40 -15.86
CA CYS A 59 -2.12 4.08 -15.69
C CYS A 59 -1.89 2.56 -15.83
N GLU A 60 -0.62 2.17 -16.02
CA GLU A 60 -0.22 0.77 -15.84
C GLU A 60 -0.27 0.43 -14.34
N SER A 61 -1.36 -0.20 -13.91
CA SER A 61 -1.59 -0.55 -12.51
C SER A 61 -1.46 -2.05 -12.28
N PHE A 62 -0.99 -2.42 -11.10
CA PHE A 62 -0.91 -3.80 -10.62
C PHE A 62 -1.17 -3.84 -9.13
N GLU A 63 -1.39 -5.03 -8.59
CA GLU A 63 -1.59 -5.23 -7.16
C GLU A 63 -0.56 -6.20 -6.58
N LEU A 64 -0.18 -5.95 -5.33
CA LEU A 64 0.47 -6.93 -4.47
C LEU A 64 -0.60 -7.54 -3.56
N ARG A 65 -0.76 -8.87 -3.62
CA ARG A 65 -1.67 -9.64 -2.78
C ARG A 65 -0.87 -10.34 -1.69
N TYR A 66 -1.33 -10.20 -0.45
CA TYR A 66 -0.68 -10.77 0.74
C TYR A 66 -1.52 -11.93 1.27
N TYR A 67 -0.91 -13.10 1.36
CA TYR A 67 -1.55 -14.32 1.85
C TYR A 67 -0.86 -14.84 3.11
N HIS A 68 -1.66 -15.33 4.06
CA HIS A 68 -1.18 -16.14 5.19
C HIS A 68 -1.80 -17.53 5.07
N GLY A 69 -0.99 -18.51 4.68
CA GLY A 69 -1.51 -19.76 4.10
C GLY A 69 -2.27 -19.47 2.81
N ASP A 70 -3.52 -19.93 2.73
CA ASP A 70 -4.41 -19.70 1.58
C ASP A 70 -5.35 -18.49 1.75
N GLN A 71 -5.33 -17.84 2.91
CA GLN A 71 -6.18 -16.69 3.20
C GLN A 71 -5.56 -15.40 2.65
N LEU A 72 -6.31 -14.66 1.82
CA LEU A 72 -5.97 -13.30 1.43
C LEU A 72 -6.18 -12.34 2.62
N ILE A 73 -5.10 -11.70 3.06
CA ILE A 73 -5.10 -10.83 4.25
C ILE A 73 -4.77 -9.37 3.93
N GLY A 74 -4.37 -9.05 2.70
CA GLY A 74 -4.11 -7.68 2.30
C GLY A 74 -3.90 -7.53 0.81
N VAL A 75 -4.12 -6.32 0.32
CA VAL A 75 -3.87 -5.93 -1.06
C VAL A 75 -3.28 -4.51 -1.08
N ALA A 76 -2.29 -4.29 -1.93
CA ALA A 76 -1.77 -2.97 -2.23
C ALA A 76 -1.82 -2.69 -3.73
N ILE A 77 -2.58 -1.66 -4.12
CA ILE A 77 -2.68 -1.16 -5.49
C ILE A 77 -1.47 -0.25 -5.75
N THR A 78 -0.79 -0.50 -6.86
CA THR A 78 0.43 0.21 -7.26
C THR A 78 0.36 0.61 -8.72
N ASP A 79 0.66 1.87 -9.01
CA ASP A 79 0.82 2.34 -10.39
C ASP A 79 2.30 2.37 -10.76
N ARG A 80 2.59 2.07 -12.03
CA ARG A 80 3.92 2.20 -12.61
C ARG A 80 4.01 3.51 -13.39
N GLY A 81 5.00 4.32 -13.03
CA GLY A 81 5.45 5.47 -13.80
C GLY A 81 6.71 5.17 -14.60
N ALA A 82 7.26 6.21 -15.25
CA ALA A 82 8.47 6.07 -16.07
C ALA A 82 9.70 5.61 -15.26
N GLU A 83 9.87 6.13 -14.05
CA GLU A 83 11.03 5.85 -13.20
C GLU A 83 10.64 5.61 -11.73
N SER A 84 9.35 5.38 -11.48
CA SER A 84 8.80 5.26 -10.14
C SER A 84 7.66 4.25 -10.07
N LEU A 85 7.44 3.72 -8.88
CA LEU A 85 6.17 3.11 -8.50
C LEU A 85 5.39 4.10 -7.63
N SER A 86 4.07 4.08 -7.68
CA SER A 86 3.18 4.88 -6.83
C SER A 86 2.35 3.95 -5.95
N ALA A 87 2.48 4.07 -4.64
CA ALA A 87 1.66 3.31 -3.69
C ALA A 87 0.27 3.98 -3.57
N VAL A 88 -0.68 3.55 -4.42
CA VAL A 88 -2.01 4.15 -4.56
C VAL A 88 -2.86 3.92 -3.32
N TYR A 89 -3.02 2.65 -2.94
CA TYR A 89 -3.87 2.29 -1.81
C TYR A 89 -3.44 0.95 -1.22
N CYS A 90 -3.50 0.80 0.11
CA CYS A 90 -3.18 -0.44 0.80
C CYS A 90 -4.24 -0.71 1.86
N TYR A 91 -4.92 -1.85 1.74
CA TYR A 91 -5.89 -2.32 2.72
C TYR A 91 -5.59 -3.74 3.13
N TYR A 92 -5.98 -4.09 4.35
CA TYR A 92 -5.63 -5.36 4.95
C TYR A 92 -6.48 -5.68 6.16
N ASP A 93 -6.47 -6.95 6.53
CA ASP A 93 -7.15 -7.47 7.71
C ASP A 93 -6.39 -7.03 8.97
N THR A 94 -7.06 -6.26 9.83
CA THR A 94 -6.48 -5.73 11.08
C THR A 94 -6.14 -6.81 12.10
N ASP A 95 -6.73 -8.00 11.99
CA ASP A 95 -6.41 -9.15 12.85
C ASP A 95 -4.97 -9.62 12.61
N TYR A 96 -4.40 -9.28 11.43
CA TYR A 96 -3.03 -9.55 11.04
C TYR A 96 -2.09 -8.36 11.29
N SER A 97 -2.50 -7.40 12.14
CA SER A 97 -1.72 -6.21 12.53
C SER A 97 -0.33 -6.53 13.06
N ARG A 98 -0.14 -7.74 13.64
CA ARG A 98 1.18 -8.25 14.06
C ARG A 98 2.22 -8.21 12.95
N TYR A 99 1.83 -8.28 11.67
CA TYR A 99 2.75 -8.22 10.53
C TYR A 99 3.08 -6.80 10.08
N SER A 100 2.33 -5.80 10.54
CA SER A 100 2.48 -4.40 10.12
C SER A 100 2.35 -4.24 8.60
N LEU A 101 1.28 -4.80 8.02
CA LEU A 101 1.10 -4.98 6.56
C LEU A 101 1.30 -3.69 5.74
N GLY A 102 0.88 -2.52 6.22
CA GLY A 102 1.17 -1.26 5.53
C GLY A 102 2.68 -0.98 5.38
N THR A 103 3.45 -1.14 6.47
CA THR A 103 4.91 -1.01 6.39
C THR A 103 5.54 -2.14 5.58
N TYR A 104 5.07 -3.37 5.74
CA TYR A 104 5.56 -4.50 4.96
C TYR A 104 5.36 -4.28 3.46
N SER A 105 4.19 -3.77 3.06
CA SER A 105 3.88 -3.46 1.66
C SER A 105 4.85 -2.46 1.05
N ILE A 106 5.14 -1.37 1.76
CA ILE A 106 6.12 -0.37 1.30
C ILE A 106 7.49 -1.02 1.09
N LEU A 107 7.91 -1.91 1.98
CA LEU A 107 9.19 -2.63 1.82
C LEU A 107 9.18 -3.59 0.63
N LYS A 108 8.05 -4.27 0.33
CA LYS A 108 7.91 -5.10 -0.87
C LYS A 108 7.90 -4.27 -2.14
N GLN A 109 7.22 -3.13 -2.15
CA GLN A 109 7.23 -2.19 -3.27
C GLN A 109 8.63 -1.61 -3.50
N LEU A 110 9.40 -1.31 -2.44
CA LEU A 110 10.80 -0.92 -2.56
C LEU A 110 11.68 -2.04 -3.14
N GLN A 111 11.45 -3.30 -2.76
CA GLN A 111 12.11 -4.44 -3.38
C GLN A 111 11.77 -4.55 -4.88
N LEU A 112 10.50 -4.33 -5.25
CA LEU A 112 10.07 -4.28 -6.65
C LEU A 112 10.73 -3.13 -7.41
N CYS A 113 10.80 -1.93 -6.82
CA CYS A 113 11.53 -0.81 -7.44
C CYS A 113 12.96 -1.22 -7.78
N ARG A 114 13.67 -1.86 -6.84
CA ARG A 114 15.03 -2.34 -7.06
C ARG A 114 15.11 -3.40 -8.15
N SER A 115 14.21 -4.38 -8.17
CA SER A 115 14.25 -5.44 -9.18
C SER A 115 13.88 -4.97 -10.58
N TRP A 116 13.04 -3.93 -10.69
CA TRP A 116 12.58 -3.38 -11.96
C TRP A 116 13.38 -2.15 -12.42
N GLY A 117 14.39 -1.72 -11.65
CA GLY A 117 15.19 -0.55 -11.98
C GLY A 117 14.46 0.79 -11.80
N MET A 118 13.39 0.82 -11.00
CA MET A 118 12.68 2.06 -10.65
C MET A 118 13.48 2.84 -9.60
N ARG A 119 13.60 4.16 -9.80
CA ARG A 119 14.39 5.05 -8.94
C ARG A 119 13.64 5.46 -7.68
N PHE A 120 12.32 5.60 -7.78
CA PHE A 120 11.50 6.14 -6.69
C PHE A 120 10.32 5.23 -6.34
N LEU A 121 9.89 5.30 -5.08
CA LEU A 121 8.58 4.87 -4.63
C LEU A 121 7.83 6.10 -4.11
N TYR A 122 6.78 6.50 -4.80
CA TYR A 122 5.94 7.62 -4.40
C TYR A 122 4.89 7.15 -3.40
N LEU A 123 4.98 7.63 -2.16
CA LEU A 123 4.06 7.29 -1.06
C LEU A 123 2.82 8.20 -1.01
N GLY A 124 2.63 9.07 -2.01
CA GLY A 124 1.53 10.03 -2.04
C GLY A 124 1.73 11.25 -1.15
N LEU A 125 0.65 12.03 -0.98
CA LEU A 125 0.64 13.26 -0.19
C LEU A 125 1.07 13.02 1.27
N TYR A 126 1.87 13.92 1.81
CA TYR A 126 2.28 13.92 3.21
C TYR A 126 1.80 15.20 3.88
N VAL A 127 1.05 15.05 4.98
CA VAL A 127 0.60 16.14 5.85
C VAL A 127 1.23 15.89 7.22
N ASP A 128 2.02 16.86 7.70
CA ASP A 128 2.86 16.69 8.89
C ASP A 128 2.02 16.50 10.16
N GLU A 129 0.90 17.22 10.27
CA GLU A 129 -0.01 17.14 11.42
C GLU A 129 -0.92 15.90 11.40
N CYS A 130 -0.86 15.08 10.34
CA CYS A 130 -1.70 13.89 10.21
C CYS A 130 -0.99 12.64 10.75
N GLU A 131 -1.40 12.15 11.92
CA GLU A 131 -0.83 10.95 12.55
C GLU A 131 -0.88 9.72 11.62
N ALA A 132 -1.96 9.59 10.84
CA ALA A 132 -2.12 8.51 9.88
C ALA A 132 -1.09 8.56 8.72
N MET A 133 -0.45 9.71 8.47
CA MET A 133 0.57 9.90 7.43
C MET A 133 2.00 10.01 7.98
N ALA A 134 2.17 10.16 9.30
CA ALA A 134 3.47 10.28 9.96
C ALA A 134 4.44 9.12 9.64
N TYR A 135 3.93 7.96 9.23
CA TYR A 135 4.76 6.82 8.83
C TYR A 135 5.60 7.10 7.58
N LYS A 136 5.13 7.93 6.63
CA LYS A 136 5.82 8.17 5.34
C LYS A 136 7.17 8.82 5.55
N ALA A 137 7.26 9.70 6.54
CA ALA A 137 8.46 10.42 6.94
C ALA A 137 9.56 9.54 7.54
N ARG A 138 9.28 8.26 7.83
CA ARG A 138 10.23 7.35 8.50
C ARG A 138 11.06 6.51 7.52
N PHE A 139 10.76 6.58 6.22
CA PHE A 139 11.46 5.83 5.17
C PHE A 139 12.58 6.67 4.57
N PHE A 140 13.82 6.44 5.00
CA PHE A 140 14.99 7.21 4.54
C PHE A 140 15.83 6.45 3.51
N PRO A 141 16.53 7.17 2.60
CA PRO A 141 16.34 8.60 2.33
C PRO A 141 15.03 8.85 1.58
N HIS A 142 14.42 10.03 1.76
CA HIS A 142 13.26 10.46 0.98
C HIS A 142 13.34 11.93 0.58
N GLU A 143 12.54 12.30 -0.41
CA GLU A 143 12.38 13.67 -0.86
C GLU A 143 10.96 14.17 -0.60
N ARG A 144 10.83 15.45 -0.25
CA ARG A 144 9.53 16.12 -0.09
C ARG A 144 9.48 17.37 -0.94
N LEU A 145 8.38 17.57 -1.66
CA LEU A 145 8.10 18.83 -2.36
C LEU A 145 7.53 19.84 -1.36
N ILE A 146 8.35 20.79 -0.93
CA ILE A 146 7.98 21.81 0.06
C ILE A 146 8.07 23.19 -0.60
N ARG A 147 6.92 23.89 -0.69
CA ARG A 147 6.82 25.21 -1.33
C ARG A 147 7.43 25.23 -2.75
N GLY A 148 7.12 24.21 -3.54
CA GLY A 148 7.58 24.07 -4.94
C GLY A 148 9.03 23.62 -5.11
N SER A 149 9.76 23.32 -4.02
CA SER A 149 11.15 22.85 -4.08
C SER A 149 11.30 21.47 -3.46
N TRP A 150 11.97 20.56 -4.18
CA TRP A 150 12.34 19.25 -3.64
C TRP A 150 13.42 19.39 -2.57
N ARG A 151 13.20 18.75 -1.42
CA ARG A 151 14.13 18.71 -0.30
C ARG A 151 14.38 17.27 0.11
N ARG A 152 15.65 16.91 0.21
CA ARG A 152 16.10 15.57 0.59
C ARG A 152 16.33 15.46 2.10
N PHE A 153 15.93 14.33 2.66
CA PHE A 153 16.11 13.98 4.06
C PHE A 153 16.85 12.64 4.12
N GLU A 154 18.02 12.61 4.76
CA GLU A 154 18.92 11.45 4.75
C GLU A 154 18.78 10.58 6.01
N THR A 155 18.44 11.18 7.15
CA THR A 155 18.39 10.52 8.46
C THR A 155 17.16 10.96 9.25
N PRO A 156 16.72 10.15 10.24
CA PRO A 156 15.66 10.50 11.18
C PRO A 156 15.80 11.88 11.82
#